data_AF-A0A956QT87-F1
#
_entry.id   AF-A0A956QT87-F1
#
_cell.length_a   1.000
_cell.length_b   1.000
_cell.length_c   1.000
_cell.angle_alpha   90.00
_cell.angle_beta   90.00
_cell.angle_gamma   90.00
#
_symmetry.space_group_name_H-M   'P 1'
#
loop_
_entity.id
_entity.type
_entity.pdbx_description
1 polymer ?
#
loop_
_entity_poly.entity_id
_entity_poly.type
_entity_poly.pdbx_seq_one_letter_code
_entity_poly.pdbx_strand_id
1 'polypeptide(L)'
;MIIQRAQWPHTIADIVKTLDGVWGVVGATGTNGNLYRLERSLKEPTVYTLVEYRGENESDIVEKRSFDHDGKQEAIDAFASALGFHV
;
A
#
# COMPACT_ATOMS: atom_id res chain seq x y z
N MET A 1 0.14 18.17 22.78
CA MET A 1 -0.41 16.80 22.63
C MET A 1 -0.55 16.58 21.13
N ILE A 2 0.37 15.83 20.52
CA ILE A 2 0.29 15.52 19.08
C ILE A 2 -0.84 14.51 18.95
N ILE A 3 -1.95 14.93 18.37
CA ILE A 3 -3.03 14.00 18.00
C ILE A 3 -2.49 13.23 16.80
N GLN A 4 -1.81 12.10 17.06
CA GLN A 4 -1.55 11.12 16.00
C GLN A 4 -2.92 10.66 15.51
N ARG A 5 -3.31 11.11 14.32
CA ARG A 5 -4.47 10.53 13.64
C ARG A 5 -4.20 9.03 13.51
N ALA A 6 -5.20 8.22 13.82
CA ALA A 6 -5.11 6.78 13.62
C ALA A 6 -4.75 6.54 12.14
N GLN A 7 -3.60 5.93 11.92
CA GLN A 7 -3.11 5.63 10.59
C GLN A 7 -3.63 4.25 10.22
N TRP A 8 -4.55 4.20 9.27
CA TRP A 8 -4.98 2.96 8.66
C TRP A 8 -4.01 2.59 7.54
N PRO A 9 -3.69 1.31 7.28
CA PRO A 9 -4.15 0.10 7.96
C PRO A 9 -3.43 -0.17 9.28
N HIS A 10 -4.09 -0.90 10.20
CA HIS A 10 -3.54 -1.26 11.51
C HIS A 10 -2.98 -2.70 11.56
N THR A 11 -3.34 -3.56 10.60
CA THR A 11 -2.90 -4.95 10.51
C THR A 11 -2.70 -5.38 9.06
N ILE A 12 -2.01 -6.50 8.82
CA ILE A 12 -1.90 -7.10 7.49
C ILE A 12 -3.27 -7.58 6.98
N ALA A 13 -4.13 -8.06 7.88
CA ALA A 13 -5.50 -8.47 7.53
C ALA A 13 -6.33 -7.29 7.00
N ASP A 14 -6.12 -6.08 7.53
CA ASP A 14 -6.73 -4.86 7.00
C ASP A 14 -6.28 -4.60 5.56
N ILE A 15 -4.97 -4.69 5.28
CA ILE A 15 -4.40 -4.54 3.94
C ILE A 15 -5.09 -5.49 2.95
N VAL A 16 -5.11 -6.79 3.28
CA VAL A 16 -5.73 -7.85 2.46
C VAL A 16 -7.22 -7.54 2.22
N LYS A 17 -7.96 -7.24 3.29
CA LYS A 17 -9.40 -6.99 3.23
C LYS A 17 -9.74 -5.82 2.30
N THR A 18 -8.95 -4.76 2.30
CA THR A 18 -9.19 -3.60 1.45
C THR A 18 -8.78 -3.86 0.00
N LEU A 19 -7.69 -4.58 -0.25
CA LEU A 19 -7.27 -4.99 -1.60
C LEU A 19 -8.25 -5.96 -2.28
N ASP A 20 -8.79 -6.90 -1.51
CA ASP A 20 -9.82 -7.83 -2.00
C ASP A 20 -11.21 -7.20 -2.02
N GLY A 21 -11.37 -6.02 -1.41
CA GLY A 21 -12.59 -5.23 -1.45
C GLY A 21 -12.90 -4.63 -2.83
N VAL A 22 -14.06 -3.97 -2.92
CA VAL A 22 -14.59 -3.37 -4.16
C VAL A 22 -13.63 -2.32 -4.75
N TRP A 23 -12.95 -1.56 -3.90
CA TRP A 23 -12.08 -0.48 -4.32
C TRP A 23 -10.69 -0.95 -4.75
N GLY A 24 -10.23 -2.10 -4.24
CA GLY A 24 -8.93 -2.66 -4.60
C GLY A 24 -7.74 -1.76 -4.31
N VAL A 25 -7.84 -0.79 -3.38
CA VAL A 25 -6.78 0.18 -3.11
C VAL A 25 -6.64 0.46 -1.63
N VAL A 26 -5.40 0.47 -1.14
CA VAL A 26 -5.03 0.88 0.21
C VAL A 26 -3.89 1.88 0.16
N GLY A 27 -3.92 2.90 1.02
CA GLY A 27 -2.86 3.89 1.11
C GLY A 27 -2.59 4.29 2.54
N ALA A 28 -1.31 4.54 2.85
CA ALA A 28 -0.84 4.88 4.19
C ALA A 28 0.55 5.52 4.17
N THR A 29 0.89 6.27 5.20
CA THR A 29 2.19 6.94 5.32
C THR A 29 3.24 5.97 5.87
N GLY A 30 4.33 5.74 5.15
CA GLY A 30 5.43 4.91 5.62
C GLY A 30 6.20 5.53 6.78
N THR A 31 7.04 4.73 7.42
CA THR A 31 7.89 5.18 8.54
C THR A 31 8.92 6.24 8.12
N ASN A 32 9.18 6.37 6.81
CA ASN A 32 10.03 7.39 6.22
C ASN A 32 9.30 8.73 5.96
N GLY A 33 7.99 8.81 6.23
CA GLY A 33 7.17 10.00 5.98
C GLY A 33 6.61 10.13 4.56
N ASN A 34 6.86 9.14 3.69
CA ASN A 34 6.32 9.10 2.33
C ASN A 34 4.95 8.42 2.29
N LEU A 35 4.10 8.79 1.33
CA LEU A 35 2.81 8.15 1.11
C LEU A 35 3.00 6.91 0.24
N TYR A 36 2.56 5.75 0.73
CA TYR A 36 2.51 4.52 -0.03
C TYR A 36 1.08 4.22 -0.45
N ARG A 37 0.91 3.70 -1.67
CA ARG A 37 -0.38 3.29 -2.22
C ARG A 37 -0.23 1.95 -2.93
N LEU A 38 -1.01 0.97 -2.48
CA LEU A 38 -1.07 -0.36 -3.07
C LEU A 38 -2.43 -0.58 -3.71
N GLU A 39 -2.43 -0.87 -5.01
CA GLU A 39 -3.62 -1.00 -5.85
C GLU A 39 -3.66 -2.36 -6.54
N ARG A 40 -4.85 -2.95 -6.65
CA ARG A 40 -5.15 -4.14 -7.44
C ARG A 40 -5.91 -3.73 -8.70
N SER A 41 -5.49 -4.22 -9.86
CA SER A 41 -6.22 -3.99 -11.11
C SER A 41 -7.62 -4.63 -11.06
N LEU A 42 -8.61 -3.91 -11.59
CA LEU A 42 -10.00 -4.40 -11.70
C LEU A 42 -10.24 -5.20 -12.99
N LYS A 43 -9.27 -5.19 -13.91
CA LYS A 43 -9.33 -5.90 -15.18
C LYS A 43 -8.30 -7.03 -15.19
N GLU A 44 -8.59 -8.08 -15.93
CA GLU A 44 -7.61 -9.12 -16.19
C GLU A 44 -6.52 -8.62 -17.18
N PRO A 45 -5.24 -9.00 -16.97
CA PRO A 45 -4.74 -9.80 -15.85
C PRO A 45 -4.71 -9.03 -14.53
N THR A 46 -4.90 -9.73 -13.40
CA THR A 46 -4.75 -9.11 -12.08
C THR A 46 -3.29 -8.69 -11.87
N VAL A 47 -3.09 -7.41 -11.58
CA VAL A 47 -1.78 -6.81 -11.32
C VAL A 47 -1.90 -5.98 -10.05
N TYR A 48 -0.94 -6.10 -9.16
CA TYR A 48 -0.80 -5.27 -7.98
C TYR A 48 0.25 -4.20 -8.25
N THR A 49 -0.05 -2.95 -7.92
CA THR A 49 0.86 -1.82 -8.13
C THR A 49 1.09 -1.13 -6.81
N LEU A 50 2.33 -1.12 -6.35
CA LEU A 50 2.80 -0.36 -5.20
C LEU A 50 3.47 0.92 -5.70
N VAL A 51 3.00 2.06 -5.22
CA VAL A 51 3.56 3.38 -5.53
C VAL A 51 3.98 4.05 -4.22
N GLU A 52 5.19 4.60 -4.22
CA GLU A 52 5.71 5.49 -3.18
C GLU A 52 5.74 6.92 -3.72
N TYR A 53 5.14 7.84 -2.97
CA TYR A 53 5.10 9.27 -3.26
C TYR A 53 5.89 10.04 -2.21
N ARG A 54 6.58 11.11 -2.63
CA ARG A 54 7.36 11.93 -1.70
C ARG A 54 6.43 12.72 -0.77
N GLY A 55 6.53 12.46 0.53
CA GLY A 55 5.63 13.08 1.51
C GLY A 55 4.17 12.78 1.20
N GLU A 56 3.33 13.82 1.18
CA GLU A 56 1.91 13.73 0.79
C GLU A 56 1.66 14.14 -0.68
N ASN A 57 2.72 14.35 -1.48
CA ASN A 57 2.58 14.82 -2.86
C ASN A 57 2.39 13.65 -3.84
N GLU A 58 1.15 13.31 -4.13
CA GLU A 58 0.77 12.24 -5.09
C GLU A 58 1.22 12.48 -6.54
N SER A 59 1.80 13.65 -6.87
CA SER A 59 2.38 13.92 -8.20
C SER A 59 3.87 13.60 -8.28
N ASP A 60 4.57 13.44 -7.15
CA ASP A 60 6.00 13.15 -7.09
C ASP A 60 6.23 11.67 -6.73
N ILE A 61 6.29 10.82 -7.76
CA ILE A 61 6.52 9.37 -7.61
C ILE A 61 8.01 9.14 -7.36
N VAL A 62 8.32 8.57 -6.20
CA VAL A 62 9.67 8.13 -5.82
C VAL A 62 9.96 6.76 -6.40
N GLU A 63 9.02 5.83 -6.22
CA GLU A 63 9.15 4.45 -6.70
C GLU A 63 7.78 3.93 -7.15
N LYS A 64 7.79 3.09 -8.18
CA LYS A 64 6.63 2.31 -8.62
C LYS A 64 7.05 0.89 -8.95
N ARG A 65 6.41 -0.08 -8.29
CA ARG A 65 6.60 -1.52 -8.51
C ARG A 65 5.28 -2.17 -8.88
N SER A 66 5.34 -3.15 -9.76
CA SER A 66 4.19 -3.93 -10.19
C SER A 66 4.45 -5.41 -10.01
N PHE A 67 3.44 -6.12 -9.53
CA PHE A 67 3.45 -7.55 -9.25
C PHE A 67 2.30 -8.18 -10.02
N ASP A 68 2.51 -9.35 -10.58
CA ASP A 68 1.45 -10.11 -11.24
C ASP A 68 0.50 -10.75 -10.23
N HIS A 69 -0.43 -11.56 -10.72
CA HIS A 69 -1.41 -12.24 -9.87
C HIS A 69 -0.75 -13.08 -8.76
N ASP A 70 0.35 -13.76 -9.10
CA ASP A 70 1.07 -14.65 -8.18
C ASP A 70 1.89 -13.87 -7.15
N GLY A 71 2.34 -12.65 -7.51
CA GLY A 71 3.03 -11.71 -6.64
C GLY A 71 2.15 -10.96 -5.62
N LYS A 72 0.89 -11.37 -5.40
CA LYS A 72 -0.02 -10.73 -4.43
C LYS A 72 0.63 -10.62 -3.04
N GLN A 73 1.16 -11.72 -2.51
CA GLN A 73 1.71 -11.75 -1.16
C GLN A 73 2.96 -10.86 -1.06
N GLU A 74 3.83 -10.90 -2.06
CA GLU A 74 5.01 -10.03 -2.13
C GLU A 74 4.63 -8.55 -2.13
N ALA A 75 3.60 -8.17 -2.87
CA ALA A 75 3.09 -6.79 -2.89
C ALA A 75 2.59 -6.33 -1.52
N ILE A 76 1.87 -7.21 -0.82
CA ILE A 76 1.35 -6.97 0.53
C ILE A 76 2.50 -6.85 1.53
N ASP A 77 3.48 -7.75 1.48
CA ASP A 77 4.63 -7.76 2.39
C ASP A 77 5.52 -6.53 2.18
N ALA A 78 5.71 -6.11 0.94
CA ALA A 78 6.44 -4.89 0.61
C ALA A 78 5.74 -3.64 1.15
N PHE A 79 4.42 -3.54 1.00
CA PHE A 79 3.63 -2.45 1.57
C PHE A 79 3.63 -2.49 3.10
N ALA A 80 3.42 -3.67 3.69
CA ALA A 80 3.41 -3.84 5.14
C ALA A 80 4.76 -3.49 5.78
N SER A 81 5.86 -3.90 5.15
CA SER A 81 7.22 -3.57 5.59
C SER A 81 7.48 -2.05 5.55
N ALA A 82 7.00 -1.35 4.51
CA ALA A 82 7.13 0.11 4.41
C ALA A 82 6.39 0.87 5.52
N LEU A 83 5.32 0.28 6.05
CA LEU A 83 4.56 0.80 7.20
C LEU A 83 5.17 0.39 8.56
N GLY A 84 6.19 -0.46 8.56
CA GLY A 84 6.84 -0.95 9.78
C GLY A 84 6.15 -2.15 10.42
N PHE A 85 5.27 -2.86 9.70
CA PHE A 85 4.79 -4.16 10.16
C PHE A 85 5.90 -5.21 10.06
N HIS A 86 5.98 -6.10 11.05
CA HIS A 86 6.83 -7.28 10.99
C HIS A 86 6.08 -8.39 10.24
N VAL A 87 6.53 -8.69 9.02
CA VAL A 87 6.06 -9.78 8.15
C VAL A 87 7.02 -10.96 8.18
#